data_AF-A0A5C4XVE4-F1
#
_entry.id   AF-A0A5C4XVE4-F1
#
_cell.length_a   1.000
_cell.length_b   1.000
_cell.length_c   1.000
_cell.angle_alpha   90.00
_cell.angle_beta   90.00
_cell.angle_gamma   90.00
#
_symmetry.space_group_name_H-M   'P 1'
#
loop_
_entity.id
_entity.type
_entity.pdbx_description
1 polymer ?
#
loop_
_entity_poly.entity_id
_entity_poly.type
_entity_poly.pdbx_seq_one_letter_code
_entity_poly.pdbx_strand_id
1 'polypeptide(L)'
;MSDHRTVTGTHLFATPPCWRTRCPLRRAPRPPSLRRVAGHLDDEDGAARAEGLAGLLHVLDLTPSGVDASGQDLFTGENQRSPHGRVFGGQVLGQSVVAATRTVEPARRVHSMHGYFLRPGDPGTPITFAVERLRDGGSFSARRVHAIQHGQPILSMIASFQEDQDGVDHAAPAPQVPAPEDLPSIADLVGRLDHPFARYWARERPVDVRHVGGPIYLPTAPGQPGESGDGSQAVWLRVAGPLGDDQALHRAVLAWASDVTVLEPVLRRHGAAWATPGIRVASLDHALWWHRPVRADEWMLFVQETPSASGARGLGLARVYDRAGTLVATVAQEGMTRLPPR
;
A
#
# COMPACT_ATOMS: atom_id res chain seq x y z
N MET A 1 28.23 52.28 -12.01
CA MET A 1 28.91 52.84 -13.20
C MET A 1 29.54 51.69 -13.94
N SER A 2 29.05 51.45 -15.17
CA SER A 2 29.69 50.79 -16.35
C SER A 2 30.56 49.54 -16.13
N ASP A 3 30.42 48.44 -16.89
CA ASP A 3 30.30 48.49 -18.35
C ASP A 3 29.79 47.18 -18.97
N HIS A 4 29.17 47.36 -20.14
CA HIS A 4 28.61 46.34 -21.03
C HIS A 4 29.66 45.45 -21.68
N ARG A 5 29.28 44.21 -22.04
CA ARG A 5 29.62 43.63 -23.34
C ARG A 5 28.65 42.51 -23.74
N THR A 6 27.80 42.87 -24.69
CA THR A 6 26.97 42.00 -25.53
C THR A 6 27.84 41.50 -26.69
N VAL A 7 27.75 40.21 -27.05
CA VAL A 7 28.13 39.73 -28.38
C VAL A 7 27.02 38.83 -28.93
N THR A 8 26.61 39.21 -30.12
CA THR A 8 25.62 38.66 -31.04
C THR A 8 26.15 37.42 -31.79
N GLY A 9 25.25 36.52 -32.19
CA GLY A 9 25.59 35.33 -32.97
C GLY A 9 24.37 34.69 -33.62
N THR A 10 24.11 35.10 -34.85
CA THR A 10 22.92 34.90 -35.69
C THR A 10 22.86 33.56 -36.44
N HIS A 11 21.63 33.03 -36.59
CA HIS A 11 21.04 32.11 -37.60
C HIS A 11 21.83 30.94 -38.23
N LEU A 12 21.15 29.78 -38.39
CA LEU A 12 20.78 29.25 -39.73
C LEU A 12 19.80 28.05 -39.62
N PHE A 13 18.63 28.24 -40.25
CA PHE A 13 17.67 27.21 -40.66
C PHE A 13 18.24 26.40 -41.84
N ALA A 14 18.00 25.08 -41.88
CA ALA A 14 18.09 24.32 -43.13
C ALA A 14 17.23 23.04 -43.10
N THR A 15 16.20 23.02 -43.95
CA THR A 15 15.55 21.85 -44.58
C THR A 15 15.05 22.33 -45.96
N PRO A 16 14.75 21.46 -46.95
CA PRO A 16 15.30 20.15 -47.35
C PRO A 16 15.59 20.11 -48.89
N PRO A 17 15.86 18.94 -49.50
CA PRO A 17 15.43 18.73 -50.88
C PRO A 17 14.54 17.48 -51.08
N CYS A 18 13.47 17.72 -51.82
CA CYS A 18 12.55 16.76 -52.44
C CYS A 18 13.24 15.94 -53.53
N TRP A 19 13.07 14.61 -53.55
CA TRP A 19 13.06 13.83 -54.80
C TRP A 19 11.84 12.93 -54.88
N ARG A 20 11.07 13.12 -55.96
CA ARG A 20 9.95 12.30 -56.39
C ARG A 20 10.47 11.17 -57.28
N THR A 21 9.96 9.96 -57.12
CA THR A 21 9.70 9.02 -58.23
C THR A 21 8.62 8.02 -57.79
N ARG A 22 7.62 7.80 -58.67
CA ARG A 22 6.45 6.92 -58.49
C ARG A 22 6.63 5.63 -59.30
N CYS A 23 6.15 4.49 -58.76
CA CYS A 23 5.42 3.36 -59.40
C CYS A 23 5.79 1.99 -58.77
N PRO A 24 4.96 0.93 -58.89
CA PRO A 24 3.53 0.81 -58.59
C PRO A 24 3.24 -0.33 -57.59
N LEU A 25 2.02 -0.31 -57.03
CA LEU A 25 1.49 -1.21 -56.01
C LEU A 25 1.40 -2.69 -56.46
N ARG A 26 1.99 -3.60 -55.67
CA ARG A 26 1.58 -5.02 -55.60
C ARG A 26 1.07 -5.32 -54.19
N ARG A 27 -0.17 -5.81 -54.08
CA ARG A 27 -0.82 -6.20 -52.83
C ARG A 27 -0.21 -7.50 -52.31
N ALA A 28 0.31 -7.48 -51.08
CA ALA A 28 0.66 -8.69 -50.33
C ALA A 28 -0.60 -9.34 -49.70
N PRO A 29 -0.62 -10.67 -49.49
CA PRO A 29 -1.78 -11.36 -48.93
C PRO A 29 -1.96 -11.02 -47.44
N ARG A 30 -3.22 -10.92 -47.00
CA ARG A 30 -3.61 -10.69 -45.60
C ARG A 30 -3.25 -11.93 -44.75
N PRO A 31 -2.63 -11.76 -43.56
CA PRO A 31 -2.51 -12.84 -42.60
C PRO A 31 -3.91 -13.18 -42.03
N PRO A 32 -4.15 -14.43 -41.62
CA PRO A 32 -5.43 -14.82 -41.04
C PRO A 32 -5.68 -14.05 -39.74
N SER A 33 -6.89 -13.53 -39.62
CA SER A 33 -7.39 -12.84 -38.44
C SER A 33 -7.41 -13.79 -37.24
N LEU A 34 -6.48 -13.61 -36.31
CA LEU A 34 -6.66 -14.12 -34.95
C LEU A 34 -7.75 -13.27 -34.29
N ARG A 35 -8.88 -13.93 -34.02
CA ARG A 35 -9.97 -13.36 -33.22
C ARG A 35 -9.41 -12.88 -31.88
N ARG A 36 -9.56 -11.59 -31.65
CA ARG A 36 -9.44 -10.88 -30.37
C ARG A 36 -10.46 -11.48 -29.39
N VAL A 37 -9.99 -12.14 -28.34
CA VAL A 37 -10.68 -12.27 -27.05
C VAL A 37 -9.61 -12.32 -25.95
N ALA A 38 -8.89 -11.21 -25.77
CA ALA A 38 -7.91 -11.01 -24.69
C ALA A 38 -7.65 -9.51 -24.45
N GLY A 39 -8.66 -8.65 -24.62
CA GLY A 39 -8.48 -7.20 -24.56
C GLY A 39 -9.72 -6.46 -24.12
N HIS A 40 -10.48 -7.06 -23.19
CA HIS A 40 -11.62 -6.41 -22.56
C HIS A 40 -11.54 -6.51 -21.04
N LEU A 41 -11.03 -7.64 -20.52
CA LEU A 41 -10.81 -7.84 -19.09
C LEU A 41 -9.63 -7.01 -18.55
N ASP A 42 -8.54 -6.89 -19.30
CA ASP A 42 -7.36 -6.10 -18.89
C ASP A 42 -7.66 -4.59 -18.79
N ASP A 43 -8.51 -4.07 -19.68
CA ASP A 43 -8.90 -2.66 -19.71
C ASP A 43 -9.88 -2.30 -18.56
N GLU A 44 -10.85 -3.18 -18.27
CA GLU A 44 -11.79 -2.99 -17.15
C GLU A 44 -11.11 -3.14 -15.79
N ASP A 45 -10.20 -4.11 -15.65
CA ASP A 45 -9.45 -4.30 -14.41
C ASP A 45 -8.38 -3.21 -14.21
N GLY A 46 -7.88 -2.61 -15.29
CA GLY A 46 -7.04 -1.40 -15.23
C GLY A 46 -7.82 -0.19 -14.75
N ALA A 47 -9.02 0.03 -15.29
CA ALA A 47 -9.89 1.15 -14.93
C ALA A 47 -10.38 1.08 -13.48
N ALA A 48 -10.86 -0.09 -13.03
CA ALA A 48 -11.32 -0.29 -11.65
C ALA A 48 -10.20 -0.05 -10.63
N ARG A 49 -8.97 -0.46 -10.95
CA ARG A 49 -7.81 -0.23 -10.08
C ARG A 49 -7.36 1.23 -10.08
N ALA A 50 -7.47 1.94 -11.20
CA ALA A 50 -7.22 3.38 -11.27
C ALA A 50 -8.23 4.16 -10.42
N GLU A 51 -9.51 3.76 -10.45
CA GLU A 51 -10.55 4.31 -9.57
C GLU A 51 -10.25 4.01 -8.09
N GLY A 52 -9.83 2.78 -7.78
CA GLY A 52 -9.37 2.40 -6.44
C GLY A 52 -8.21 3.29 -5.95
N LEU A 53 -7.19 3.50 -6.79
CA LEU A 53 -6.07 4.39 -6.48
C LEU A 53 -6.53 5.83 -6.27
N ALA A 54 -7.40 6.36 -7.12
CA ALA A 54 -7.96 7.70 -6.93
C ALA A 54 -8.70 7.80 -5.58
N GLY A 55 -9.47 6.78 -5.21
CA GLY A 55 -10.12 6.69 -3.90
C GLY A 55 -9.12 6.64 -2.74
N LEU A 56 -7.98 5.96 -2.89
CA LEU A 56 -6.89 5.98 -1.90
C LEU A 56 -6.27 7.36 -1.76
N LEU A 57 -5.91 8.01 -2.87
CA LEU A 57 -5.32 9.34 -2.84
C LEU A 57 -6.29 10.36 -2.23
N HIS A 58 -7.59 10.26 -2.56
CA HIS A 58 -8.63 11.10 -2.00
C HIS A 58 -8.71 11.00 -0.48
N VAL A 59 -8.73 9.79 0.10
CA VAL A 59 -8.79 9.66 1.56
C VAL A 59 -7.49 10.05 2.26
N LEU A 60 -6.34 9.97 1.58
CA LEU A 60 -5.07 10.45 2.11
C LEU A 60 -4.95 11.97 2.05
N ASP A 61 -5.76 12.65 1.24
CA ASP A 61 -5.80 14.11 1.21
C ASP A 61 -6.67 14.68 2.34
N LEU A 62 -6.05 14.85 3.50
CA LEU A 62 -6.74 15.36 4.67
C LEU A 62 -7.06 16.86 4.56
N THR A 63 -8.18 17.31 5.12
CA THR A 63 -8.49 18.74 5.22
C THR A 63 -8.03 19.31 6.56
N PRO A 64 -7.16 20.34 6.60
CA PRO A 64 -6.83 21.03 7.85
C PRO A 64 -8.09 21.58 8.52
N SER A 65 -8.26 21.30 9.81
CA SER A 65 -9.46 21.65 10.59
C SER A 65 -9.18 22.61 11.75
N GLY A 66 -7.97 23.18 11.79
CA GLY A 66 -7.55 24.17 12.78
C GLY A 66 -6.64 23.58 13.86
N VAL A 67 -6.63 24.24 15.02
CA VAL A 67 -5.89 23.81 16.22
C VAL A 67 -6.88 23.78 17.37
N ASP A 68 -6.82 22.75 18.21
CA ASP A 68 -7.72 22.63 19.35
C ASP A 68 -7.27 23.45 20.57
N ALA A 69 -8.08 23.45 21.63
CA ALA A 69 -7.78 24.20 22.85
C ALA A 69 -6.52 23.72 23.60
N SER A 70 -6.02 22.51 23.30
CA SER A 70 -4.79 21.95 23.86
C SER A 70 -3.56 22.23 22.99
N GLY A 71 -3.74 22.90 21.84
CA GLY A 71 -2.66 23.20 20.90
C GLY A 71 -2.37 22.07 19.92
N GLN A 72 -3.24 21.07 19.80
CA GLN A 72 -3.08 19.98 18.83
C GLN A 72 -3.53 20.41 17.44
N ASP A 73 -2.72 20.12 16.42
CA ASP A 73 -3.05 20.35 15.02
C ASP A 73 -4.17 19.36 14.61
N LEU A 74 -5.27 19.86 14.05
CA LEU A 74 -6.43 19.05 13.66
C LEU A 74 -6.51 18.90 12.15
N PHE A 75 -6.78 17.67 11.71
CA PHE A 75 -7.11 17.34 10.32
C PHE A 75 -8.37 16.48 10.27
N THR A 76 -9.13 16.56 9.18
CA THR A 76 -10.29 15.70 8.93
C THR A 76 -10.06 14.88 7.66
N GLY A 77 -10.30 13.57 7.75
CA GLY A 77 -10.20 12.63 6.63
C GLY A 77 -11.52 11.92 6.36
N GLU A 78 -11.80 11.67 5.09
CA GLU A 78 -12.93 10.85 4.65
C GLU A 78 -12.58 9.36 4.70
N ASN A 79 -13.59 8.50 4.46
CA ASN A 79 -13.44 7.05 4.46
C ASN A 79 -13.62 6.45 3.08
N GLN A 80 -12.83 5.40 2.81
CA GLN A 80 -13.07 4.52 1.67
C GLN A 80 -14.34 3.73 1.90
N ARG A 81 -15.04 3.39 0.82
CA ARG A 81 -16.13 2.42 0.88
C ARG A 81 -15.55 1.07 1.29
N SER A 82 -16.06 0.54 2.40
CA SER A 82 -15.66 -0.74 2.95
C SER A 82 -16.86 -1.69 3.01
N PRO A 83 -16.83 -2.86 2.34
CA PRO A 83 -17.94 -3.81 2.36
C PRO A 83 -18.13 -4.48 3.72
N HIS A 84 -17.14 -4.39 4.63
CA HIS A 84 -17.17 -5.03 5.96
C HIS A 84 -17.78 -4.15 7.05
N GLY A 85 -18.35 -3.00 6.68
CA GLY A 85 -19.03 -2.09 7.61
C GLY A 85 -18.09 -1.46 8.65
N ARG A 86 -16.78 -1.47 8.42
CA ARG A 86 -15.76 -0.88 9.28
C ARG A 86 -14.69 -0.19 8.45
N VAL A 87 -14.11 0.88 8.98
CA VAL A 87 -12.95 1.54 8.36
C VAL A 87 -11.77 0.57 8.32
N PHE A 88 -11.07 0.51 7.18
CA PHE A 88 -9.89 -0.33 7.00
C PHE A 88 -8.71 0.21 7.84
N GLY A 89 -8.02 -0.66 8.58
CA GLY A 89 -6.92 -0.26 9.48
C GLY A 89 -5.81 0.50 8.76
N GLY A 90 -5.38 0.01 7.60
CA GLY A 90 -4.42 0.68 6.72
C GLY A 90 -4.84 2.09 6.30
N GLN A 91 -6.14 2.38 6.14
CA GLN A 91 -6.61 3.74 5.89
C GLN A 91 -6.26 4.66 7.07
N VAL A 92 -6.62 4.25 8.29
CA VAL A 92 -6.36 5.04 9.49
C VAL A 92 -4.86 5.23 9.72
N LEU A 93 -4.04 4.21 9.44
CA LEU A 93 -2.57 4.28 9.51
C LEU A 93 -2.02 5.29 8.49
N GLY A 94 -2.39 5.16 7.22
CA GLY A 94 -1.94 6.06 6.15
C GLY A 94 -2.33 7.52 6.41
N GLN A 95 -3.58 7.77 6.80
CA GLN A 95 -4.06 9.10 7.17
C GLN A 95 -3.32 9.65 8.40
N SER A 96 -3.05 8.82 9.41
CA SER A 96 -2.30 9.26 10.60
C SER A 96 -0.85 9.65 10.26
N VAL A 97 -0.21 8.91 9.34
CA VAL A 97 1.12 9.27 8.82
C VAL A 97 1.07 10.59 8.07
N VAL A 98 0.05 10.83 7.22
CA VAL A 98 -0.12 12.12 6.53
C VAL A 98 -0.30 13.26 7.52
N ALA A 99 -1.21 13.10 8.49
CA ALA A 99 -1.48 14.11 9.52
C ALA A 99 -0.21 14.46 10.29
N ALA A 100 0.53 13.46 10.77
CA ALA A 100 1.79 13.69 11.48
C ALA A 100 2.83 14.39 10.59
N THR A 101 3.00 13.94 9.35
CA THR A 101 3.98 14.50 8.40
C THR A 101 3.73 15.97 8.11
N ARG A 102 2.47 16.40 7.99
CA ARG A 102 2.11 17.80 7.74
C ARG A 102 2.45 18.76 8.91
N THR A 103 2.85 18.24 10.06
CA THR A 103 3.24 19.03 11.25
C THR A 103 4.75 19.05 11.50
N VAL A 104 5.54 18.51 10.57
CA VAL A 104 7.00 18.38 10.68
C VAL A 104 7.66 19.13 9.51
N GLU A 105 8.88 19.63 9.72
CA GLU A 105 9.69 20.22 8.66
C GLU A 105 9.86 19.27 7.46
N PRO A 106 9.73 19.74 6.20
CA PRO A 106 9.74 18.88 5.01
C PRO A 106 11.00 18.00 4.84
N ALA A 107 12.14 18.44 5.40
CA ALA A 107 13.39 17.69 5.37
C ALA A 107 13.37 16.43 6.27
N ARG A 108 12.46 16.33 7.24
CA ARG A 108 12.38 15.21 8.18
C ARG A 108 11.32 14.20 7.74
N ARG A 109 11.75 12.98 7.43
CA ARG A 109 10.89 11.90 6.94
C ARG A 109 10.53 10.95 8.07
N VAL A 110 9.31 10.41 8.05
CA VAL A 110 8.84 9.42 9.04
C VAL A 110 9.65 8.14 8.95
N HIS A 111 10.44 7.79 9.96
CA HIS A 111 11.26 6.57 9.94
C HIS A 111 10.66 5.45 10.80
N SER A 112 9.70 5.76 11.69
CA SER A 112 8.96 4.74 12.41
C SER A 112 7.59 5.23 12.88
N MET A 113 6.66 4.30 13.03
CA MET A 113 5.38 4.51 13.71
C MET A 113 5.00 3.29 14.56
N HIS A 114 4.26 3.55 15.63
CA HIS A 114 3.65 2.53 16.49
C HIS A 114 2.24 2.99 16.85
N GLY A 115 1.23 2.17 16.59
CA GLY A 115 -0.15 2.52 16.90
C GLY A 115 -0.98 1.35 17.42
N TYR A 116 -1.96 1.67 18.25
CA TYR A 116 -2.94 0.73 18.79
C TYR A 116 -4.33 1.07 18.27
N PHE A 117 -5.01 0.07 17.68
CA PHE A 117 -6.41 0.14 17.29
C PHE A 117 -7.28 -0.11 18.53
N LEU A 118 -8.05 0.89 18.92
CA LEU A 118 -8.80 0.87 20.18
C LEU A 118 -10.27 0.52 19.96
N ARG A 119 -10.83 0.92 18.80
CA ARG A 119 -12.24 0.78 18.46
C ARG A 119 -12.41 0.58 16.95
N PRO A 120 -13.46 -0.14 16.51
CA PRO A 120 -13.79 -0.19 15.10
C PRO A 120 -14.21 1.19 14.60
N GLY A 121 -13.68 1.63 13.46
CA GLY A 121 -14.11 2.87 12.83
C GLY A 121 -15.44 2.71 12.10
N ASP A 122 -16.28 3.73 12.16
CA ASP A 122 -17.54 3.85 11.40
C ASP A 122 -17.27 4.43 10.00
N PRO A 123 -17.53 3.71 8.90
CA PRO A 123 -17.33 4.21 7.54
C PRO A 123 -18.22 5.43 7.20
N GLY A 124 -19.36 5.61 7.87
CA GLY A 124 -20.30 6.70 7.62
C GLY A 124 -19.90 8.05 8.24
N THR A 125 -18.90 8.05 9.12
CA THR A 125 -18.49 9.23 9.89
C THR A 125 -17.05 9.61 9.53
N PRO A 126 -16.74 10.87 9.13
CA PRO A 126 -15.36 11.31 8.93
C PRO A 126 -14.48 11.12 10.16
N ILE A 127 -13.17 10.99 9.97
CA ILE A 127 -12.21 10.82 11.07
C ILE A 127 -11.49 12.13 11.33
N THR A 128 -11.46 12.58 12.58
CA THR A 128 -10.62 13.70 13.02
C THR A 128 -9.27 13.17 13.51
N PHE A 129 -8.17 13.69 12.98
CA PHE A 129 -6.81 13.38 13.40
C PHE A 129 -6.28 14.55 14.22
N ALA A 130 -6.11 14.34 15.53
CA ALA A 130 -5.50 15.31 16.42
C ALA A 130 -4.02 14.97 16.60
N VAL A 131 -3.14 15.88 16.18
CA VAL A 131 -1.70 15.71 16.19
C VAL A 131 -1.07 16.57 17.29
N GLU A 132 -0.38 15.91 18.20
CA GLU A 132 0.40 16.55 19.24
C GLU A 132 1.88 16.51 18.92
N ARG A 133 2.53 17.67 19.05
CA ARG A 133 3.98 17.83 18.87
C ARG A 133 4.69 17.47 20.16
N LEU A 134 5.15 16.22 20.25
CA LEU A 134 5.83 15.72 21.45
C LEU A 134 7.23 16.31 21.61
N ARG A 135 7.97 16.41 20.50
CA ARG A 135 9.36 16.88 20.50
C ARG A 135 9.78 17.35 19.11
N ASP A 136 10.53 18.44 19.07
CA ASP A 136 11.38 18.83 17.95
C ASP A 136 12.80 19.03 18.48
N GLY A 137 13.67 18.04 18.23
CA GLY A 137 15.08 18.08 18.59
C GLY A 137 15.96 18.52 17.42
N GLY A 138 17.28 18.35 17.58
CA GLY A 138 18.27 18.67 16.54
C GLY A 138 18.03 17.89 15.24
N SER A 139 18.04 16.56 15.31
CA SER A 139 17.85 15.69 14.12
C SER A 139 16.53 14.93 14.10
N PHE A 140 15.79 14.87 15.21
CA PHE A 140 14.59 14.06 15.35
C PHE A 140 13.35 14.88 15.75
N SER A 141 12.20 14.52 15.21
CA SER A 141 10.87 14.98 15.66
C SER A 141 10.00 13.80 16.06
N ALA A 142 9.16 13.98 17.08
CA ALA A 142 8.16 13.00 17.47
C ALA A 142 6.76 13.63 17.48
N ARG A 143 5.78 12.89 16.98
CA ARG A 143 4.36 13.27 16.92
C ARG A 143 3.50 12.16 17.52
N ARG A 144 2.49 12.53 18.31
CA ARG A 144 1.39 11.63 18.68
C ARG A 144 0.17 12.00 17.85
N VAL A 145 -0.51 11.00 17.30
CA VAL A 145 -1.75 11.17 16.53
C VAL A 145 -2.84 10.36 17.19
N HIS A 146 -3.97 11.01 17.49
CA HIS A 146 -5.22 10.33 17.79
C HIS A 146 -6.14 10.45 16.59
N ALA A 147 -6.55 9.32 16.02
CA ALA A 147 -7.67 9.27 15.09
C ALA A 147 -8.96 9.14 15.92
N ILE A 148 -9.92 10.03 15.73
CA ILE A 148 -11.07 10.24 16.61
C ILE A 148 -12.35 10.17 15.78
N GLN A 149 -13.32 9.39 16.28
CA GLN A 149 -14.70 9.38 15.81
C GLN A 149 -15.64 9.42 17.01
N HIS A 150 -16.77 10.13 16.89
CA HIS A 150 -17.73 10.31 17.98
C HIS A 150 -17.09 10.76 19.31
N GLY A 151 -16.05 11.60 19.22
CA GLY A 151 -15.30 12.09 20.39
C GLY A 151 -14.42 11.06 21.09
N GLN A 152 -14.23 9.85 20.53
CA GLN A 152 -13.40 8.81 21.11
C GLN A 152 -12.26 8.40 20.16
N PRO A 153 -11.04 8.17 20.67
CA PRO A 153 -9.95 7.63 19.86
C PRO A 153 -10.28 6.22 19.33
N ILE A 154 -10.18 6.05 18.01
CA ILE A 154 -10.23 4.75 17.33
C ILE A 154 -8.83 4.19 17.08
N LEU A 155 -7.81 5.06 16.95
CA LEU A 155 -6.39 4.74 16.90
C LEU A 155 -5.62 5.75 17.77
N SER A 156 -4.61 5.26 18.51
CA SER A 156 -3.57 6.11 19.09
C SER A 156 -2.21 5.68 18.54
N MET A 157 -1.49 6.60 17.90
CA MET A 157 -0.22 6.35 17.21
C MET A 157 0.85 7.34 17.65
N ILE A 158 2.10 6.89 17.76
CA ILE A 158 3.28 7.75 17.85
C ILE A 158 4.15 7.50 16.62
N ALA A 159 4.60 8.57 15.98
CA ALA A 159 5.51 8.53 14.84
C ALA A 159 6.77 9.36 15.12
N SER A 160 7.91 8.86 14.64
CA SER A 160 9.21 9.50 14.73
C SER A 160 9.75 9.84 13.35
N PHE A 161 10.37 11.00 13.25
CA PHE A 161 10.85 11.61 12.01
C PHE A 161 12.31 12.02 12.17
N GLN A 162 13.07 11.94 11.08
CA GLN A 162 14.48 12.30 11.06
C GLN A 162 14.84 12.92 9.71
N GLU A 163 15.78 13.86 9.72
CA GLU A 163 16.44 14.31 8.49
C GLU A 163 17.29 13.20 7.84
N ASP A 164 17.54 13.28 6.53
CA ASP A 164 18.44 12.33 5.86
C ASP A 164 19.88 12.53 6.38
N GLN A 165 20.56 11.46 6.79
CA GLN A 165 21.92 11.49 7.35
C GLN A 165 22.70 10.23 6.97
N ASP A 166 24.02 10.38 6.80
CA ASP A 166 24.93 9.25 6.62
C ASP A 166 25.13 8.46 7.93
N GLY A 167 25.41 7.17 7.82
CA GLY A 167 25.59 6.30 8.98
C GLY A 167 26.01 4.88 8.60
N VAL A 168 25.96 3.98 9.58
CA VAL A 168 26.17 2.54 9.33
C VAL A 168 25.03 2.00 8.49
N ASP A 169 25.36 1.23 7.45
CA ASP A 169 24.39 0.69 6.52
C ASP A 169 24.60 -0.82 6.30
N HIS A 170 23.59 -1.60 6.66
CA HIS A 170 23.47 -3.02 6.33
C HIS A 170 21.99 -3.42 6.27
N ALA A 171 21.72 -4.55 5.63
CA ALA A 171 20.38 -5.14 5.57
C ALA A 171 20.46 -6.65 5.41
N ALA A 172 19.42 -7.35 5.86
CA ALA A 172 19.22 -8.74 5.47
C ALA A 172 18.96 -8.83 3.96
N PRO A 173 19.51 -9.83 3.25
CA PRO A 173 19.27 -9.99 1.82
C PRO A 173 17.82 -10.46 1.56
N ALA A 174 17.26 -10.05 0.44
CA ALA A 174 15.97 -10.57 -0.03
C ALA A 174 16.07 -12.08 -0.38
N PRO A 175 15.02 -12.87 -0.10
CA PRO A 175 14.95 -14.25 -0.56
C PRO A 175 14.74 -14.30 -2.08
N GLN A 176 15.11 -15.42 -2.70
CA GLN A 176 14.80 -15.67 -4.10
C GLN A 176 13.37 -16.19 -4.23
N VAL A 177 12.54 -15.48 -4.99
CA VAL A 177 11.14 -15.84 -5.26
C VAL A 177 10.82 -15.56 -6.75
N PRO A 178 9.77 -16.19 -7.33
CA PRO A 178 9.31 -15.83 -8.67
C PRO A 178 9.02 -14.33 -8.81
N ALA A 179 9.28 -13.81 -10.00
CA ALA A 179 8.95 -12.42 -10.32
C ALA A 179 7.43 -12.20 -10.27
N PRO A 180 6.96 -10.99 -9.94
CA PRO A 180 5.52 -10.73 -9.86
C PRO A 180 4.81 -10.99 -11.18
N GLU A 181 5.46 -10.76 -12.32
CA GLU A 181 4.89 -11.00 -13.65
C GLU A 181 4.60 -12.47 -13.95
N ASP A 182 5.31 -13.40 -13.30
CA ASP A 182 5.13 -14.86 -13.46
C ASP A 182 4.03 -15.42 -12.54
N LEU A 183 3.50 -14.60 -11.64
CA LEU A 183 2.48 -14.99 -10.67
C LEU A 183 1.07 -14.63 -11.18
N PRO A 184 0.06 -15.46 -10.87
CA PRO A 184 -1.32 -15.17 -11.25
C PRO A 184 -1.81 -13.90 -10.56
N SER A 185 -2.54 -13.07 -11.31
CA SER A 185 -3.28 -11.96 -10.71
C SER A 185 -4.51 -12.49 -9.97
N ILE A 186 -5.04 -11.71 -9.03
CA ILE A 186 -6.32 -12.10 -8.39
C ILE A 186 -7.45 -12.16 -9.42
N ALA A 187 -7.42 -11.33 -10.47
CA ALA A 187 -8.41 -11.37 -11.54
C ALA A 187 -8.42 -12.73 -12.27
N ASP A 188 -7.24 -13.30 -12.53
CA ASP A 188 -7.10 -14.63 -13.16
C ASP A 188 -7.70 -15.75 -12.28
N LEU A 189 -7.60 -15.57 -10.96
CA LEU A 189 -8.03 -16.53 -9.94
C LEU A 189 -9.54 -16.41 -9.65
N VAL A 190 -10.06 -15.19 -9.53
CA VAL A 190 -11.43 -14.89 -9.12
C VAL A 190 -12.40 -14.78 -10.29
N GLY A 191 -11.93 -14.54 -11.52
CA GLY A 191 -12.76 -14.60 -12.73
C GLY A 191 -13.51 -15.95 -12.92
N ARG A 192 -13.16 -16.97 -12.14
CA ARG A 192 -13.79 -18.31 -12.11
C ARG A 192 -14.78 -18.52 -10.95
N LEU A 193 -14.96 -17.54 -10.06
CA LEU A 193 -15.68 -17.70 -8.78
C LEU A 193 -16.69 -16.57 -8.58
N ASP A 194 -17.98 -16.91 -8.49
CA ASP A 194 -19.05 -15.95 -8.21
C ASP A 194 -19.23 -15.75 -6.69
N HIS A 195 -18.30 -15.04 -6.05
CA HIS A 195 -18.38 -14.70 -4.63
C HIS A 195 -18.13 -13.20 -4.39
N PRO A 196 -19.08 -12.44 -3.80
CA PRO A 196 -18.97 -10.99 -3.60
C PRO A 196 -17.69 -10.54 -2.89
N PHE A 197 -17.27 -11.27 -1.85
CA PHE A 197 -16.00 -11.01 -1.16
C PHE A 197 -14.81 -11.15 -2.10
N ALA A 198 -14.76 -12.20 -2.91
CA ALA A 198 -13.65 -12.43 -3.82
C ALA A 198 -13.58 -11.32 -4.88
N ARG A 199 -14.74 -10.89 -5.42
CA ARG A 199 -14.82 -9.80 -6.41
C ARG A 199 -14.28 -8.47 -5.88
N TYR A 200 -14.72 -8.04 -4.70
CA TYR A 200 -14.20 -6.80 -4.08
C TYR A 200 -12.68 -6.86 -3.88
N TRP A 201 -12.19 -7.96 -3.27
CA TRP A 201 -10.76 -8.13 -3.03
C TRP A 201 -9.93 -8.29 -4.31
N ALA A 202 -10.55 -8.74 -5.41
CA ALA A 202 -9.88 -8.97 -6.69
C ALA A 202 -9.81 -7.75 -7.61
N ARG A 203 -10.82 -6.89 -7.59
CA ARG A 203 -11.03 -5.87 -8.63
C ARG A 203 -11.07 -4.44 -8.12
N GLU A 204 -11.47 -4.21 -6.87
CA GLU A 204 -11.77 -2.86 -6.35
C GLU A 204 -10.69 -2.29 -5.43
N ARG A 205 -9.57 -3.02 -5.22
CA ARG A 205 -8.46 -2.52 -4.39
C ARG A 205 -7.53 -1.59 -5.17
N PRO A 206 -6.98 -0.54 -4.52
CA PRO A 206 -5.97 0.34 -5.12
C PRO A 206 -4.62 -0.37 -5.38
N VAL A 207 -4.48 -1.63 -4.96
CA VAL A 207 -3.25 -2.42 -5.03
C VAL A 207 -3.42 -3.69 -5.85
N ASP A 208 -2.39 -4.02 -6.62
CA ASP A 208 -2.17 -5.35 -7.17
C ASP A 208 -1.41 -6.19 -6.12
N VAL A 209 -1.91 -7.39 -5.85
CA VAL A 209 -1.39 -8.30 -4.82
C VAL A 209 -1.19 -9.67 -5.44
N ARG A 210 0.05 -10.17 -5.42
CA ARG A 210 0.42 -11.46 -6.00
C ARG A 210 1.13 -12.33 -4.98
N HIS A 211 0.46 -13.41 -4.56
CA HIS A 211 1.00 -14.38 -3.61
C HIS A 211 1.88 -15.41 -4.30
N VAL A 212 3.13 -15.57 -3.85
CA VAL A 212 4.04 -16.60 -4.37
C VAL A 212 3.51 -18.02 -4.11
N GLY A 213 2.94 -18.26 -2.93
CA GLY A 213 2.36 -19.54 -2.53
C GLY A 213 0.85 -19.68 -2.80
N GLY A 214 0.30 -18.88 -3.71
CA GLY A 214 -1.13 -18.85 -4.02
C GLY A 214 -1.98 -18.05 -3.02
N PRO A 215 -3.19 -17.61 -3.43
CA PRO A 215 -4.06 -16.73 -2.65
C PRO A 215 -4.63 -17.44 -1.41
N ILE A 216 -5.04 -16.65 -0.42
CA ILE A 216 -5.68 -17.12 0.84
C ILE A 216 -7.10 -16.56 1.01
N TYR A 217 -7.75 -16.19 -0.09
CA TYR A 217 -9.09 -15.59 -0.02
C TYR A 217 -10.19 -16.62 0.24
N LEU A 218 -10.11 -17.80 -0.38
CA LEU A 218 -11.09 -18.87 -0.25
C LEU A 218 -10.45 -20.12 0.36
N PRO A 219 -11.21 -20.92 1.12
CA PRO A 219 -10.75 -22.24 1.55
C PRO A 219 -10.42 -23.12 0.34
N THR A 220 -9.34 -23.89 0.42
CA THR A 220 -9.19 -25.10 -0.40
C THR A 220 -10.33 -26.08 -0.11
N ALA A 221 -10.62 -26.98 -1.06
CA ALA A 221 -11.82 -27.81 -1.12
C ALA A 221 -12.40 -28.27 0.24
N PRO A 222 -13.74 -28.29 0.40
CA PRO A 222 -14.39 -28.61 1.67
C PRO A 222 -13.90 -29.95 2.25
N GLY A 223 -13.48 -29.93 3.51
CA GLY A 223 -12.96 -31.11 4.21
C GLY A 223 -11.46 -31.36 4.05
N GLN A 224 -10.75 -30.58 3.23
CA GLN A 224 -9.29 -30.54 3.27
C GLN A 224 -8.85 -29.34 4.11
N PRO A 225 -8.09 -29.56 5.20
CA PRO A 225 -7.37 -28.47 5.85
C PRO A 225 -6.60 -27.73 4.75
N GLY A 226 -6.72 -26.40 4.67
CA GLY A 226 -5.76 -25.63 3.89
C GLY A 226 -4.38 -26.11 4.28
N GLU A 227 -3.53 -26.43 3.28
CA GLU A 227 -2.18 -26.91 3.52
C GLU A 227 -1.60 -26.05 4.63
N SER A 228 -1.41 -26.65 5.81
CA SER A 228 -0.98 -25.93 7.00
C SER A 228 0.45 -25.54 6.72
N GLY A 229 0.62 -24.37 6.13
CA GLY A 229 1.92 -23.83 5.81
C GLY A 229 2.70 -23.63 7.10
N ASP A 230 4.01 -23.50 6.98
CA ASP A 230 4.91 -23.16 8.10
C ASP A 230 4.63 -21.78 8.73
N GLY A 231 3.55 -21.09 8.32
CA GLY A 231 3.22 -19.76 8.77
C GLY A 231 4.11 -18.70 8.14
N SER A 232 4.70 -18.98 6.98
CA SER A 232 5.40 -17.98 6.16
C SER A 232 4.65 -17.72 4.85
N GLN A 233 4.91 -16.57 4.25
CA GLN A 233 4.56 -16.29 2.86
C GLN A 233 5.42 -15.18 2.26
N ALA A 234 5.40 -15.12 0.93
CA ALA A 234 5.95 -14.01 0.16
C ALA A 234 4.84 -13.45 -0.73
N VAL A 235 4.64 -12.13 -0.69
CA VAL A 235 3.58 -11.45 -1.43
C VAL A 235 4.15 -10.20 -2.10
N TRP A 236 3.96 -10.09 -3.41
CA TRP A 236 4.27 -8.86 -4.15
C TRP A 236 3.08 -7.91 -4.08
N LEU A 237 3.34 -6.65 -3.72
CA LEU A 237 2.34 -5.59 -3.67
C LEU A 237 2.83 -4.37 -4.44
N ARG A 238 1.93 -3.69 -5.15
CA ARG A 238 2.12 -2.32 -5.66
C ARG A 238 0.79 -1.60 -5.80
N VAL A 239 0.77 -0.27 -5.74
CA VAL A 239 -0.42 0.48 -6.18
C VAL A 239 -0.54 0.50 -7.69
N ALA A 240 -1.78 0.62 -8.17
CA ALA A 240 -2.12 0.47 -9.58
C ALA A 240 -1.98 1.77 -10.41
N GLY A 241 -0.94 2.55 -10.14
CA GLY A 241 -0.68 3.78 -10.88
C GLY A 241 0.47 4.59 -10.30
N PRO A 242 0.98 5.57 -11.06
CA PRO A 242 2.10 6.40 -10.64
C PRO A 242 1.71 7.31 -9.46
N LEU A 243 2.63 7.50 -8.52
CA LEU A 243 2.43 8.40 -7.36
C LEU A 243 3.25 9.69 -7.44
N GLY A 244 4.12 9.84 -8.46
CA GLY A 244 5.14 10.87 -8.50
C GLY A 244 6.34 10.51 -7.63
N ASP A 245 7.11 11.51 -7.18
CA ASP A 245 8.37 11.29 -6.45
C ASP A 245 8.28 11.68 -4.95
N ASP A 246 7.10 12.09 -4.46
CA ASP A 246 6.93 12.53 -3.07
C ASP A 246 7.04 11.35 -2.10
N GLN A 247 8.15 11.30 -1.36
CA GLN A 247 8.39 10.28 -0.34
C GLN A 247 7.39 10.34 0.82
N ALA A 248 6.80 11.49 1.14
CA ALA A 248 5.75 11.55 2.15
C ALA A 248 4.53 10.72 1.72
N LEU A 249 4.12 10.87 0.46
CA LEU A 249 3.04 10.09 -0.12
C LEU A 249 3.39 8.59 -0.20
N HIS A 250 4.57 8.23 -0.71
CA HIS A 250 4.95 6.81 -0.76
C HIS A 250 5.01 6.15 0.62
N ARG A 251 5.50 6.85 1.65
CA ARG A 251 5.53 6.32 3.03
C ARG A 251 4.12 6.16 3.61
N ALA A 252 3.22 7.12 3.37
CA ALA A 252 1.82 7.00 3.76
C ALA A 252 1.10 5.84 3.05
N VAL A 253 1.36 5.66 1.74
CA VAL A 253 0.82 4.53 0.98
C VAL A 253 1.40 3.19 1.45
N LEU A 254 2.68 3.14 1.83
CA LEU A 254 3.26 1.93 2.43
C LEU A 254 2.63 1.62 3.79
N ALA A 255 2.37 2.62 4.64
CA ALA A 255 1.61 2.40 5.88
C ALA A 255 0.22 1.82 5.58
N TRP A 256 -0.47 2.33 4.56
CA TRP A 256 -1.74 1.76 4.10
C TRP A 256 -1.60 0.30 3.63
N ALA A 257 -0.60 0.02 2.78
CA ALA A 257 -0.40 -1.28 2.16
C ALA A 257 0.07 -2.35 3.16
N SER A 258 0.78 -1.94 4.21
CA SER A 258 1.34 -2.83 5.22
C SER A 258 0.29 -3.61 6.02
N ASP A 259 -0.93 -3.10 6.13
CA ASP A 259 -2.05 -3.77 6.83
C ASP A 259 -2.86 -4.71 5.90
N VAL A 260 -2.49 -4.84 4.61
CA VAL A 260 -3.28 -5.62 3.64
C VAL A 260 -3.16 -7.13 3.88
N THR A 261 -1.95 -7.65 4.11
CA THR A 261 -1.67 -9.09 4.17
C THR A 261 -0.96 -9.55 5.44
N VAL A 262 -0.57 -8.66 6.35
CA VAL A 262 0.35 -8.99 7.46
C VAL A 262 -0.16 -10.06 8.44
N LEU A 263 -1.48 -10.25 8.56
CA LEU A 263 -2.08 -11.29 9.42
C LEU A 263 -2.39 -12.61 8.70
N GLU A 264 -2.26 -12.67 7.38
CA GLU A 264 -2.46 -13.90 6.62
C GLU A 264 -1.55 -15.07 7.02
N PRO A 265 -0.26 -14.89 7.43
CA PRO A 265 0.56 -16.00 7.89
C PRO A 265 -0.05 -16.74 9.09
N VAL A 266 -0.77 -16.04 9.98
CA VAL A 266 -1.52 -16.65 11.09
C VAL A 266 -2.62 -17.56 10.54
N LEU A 267 -3.39 -17.08 9.55
CA LEU A 267 -4.45 -17.87 8.92
C LEU A 267 -3.88 -19.10 8.20
N ARG A 268 -2.77 -18.95 7.45
CA ARG A 268 -2.08 -20.05 6.75
C ARG A 268 -1.68 -21.16 7.72
N ARG A 269 -1.01 -20.80 8.82
CA ARG A 269 -0.51 -21.75 9.81
C ARG A 269 -1.64 -22.59 10.43
N HIS A 270 -2.86 -22.08 10.43
CA HIS A 270 -4.03 -22.76 10.97
C HIS A 270 -4.96 -23.37 9.90
N GLY A 271 -4.55 -23.37 8.63
CA GLY A 271 -5.32 -23.92 7.52
C GLY A 271 -6.62 -23.15 7.23
N ALA A 272 -6.66 -21.87 7.61
CA ALA A 272 -7.80 -20.98 7.41
C ALA A 272 -7.56 -20.02 6.23
N ALA A 273 -8.65 -19.59 5.61
CA ALA A 273 -8.70 -18.55 4.59
C ALA A 273 -9.58 -17.37 5.02
N TRP A 274 -9.48 -16.20 4.37
CA TRP A 274 -10.29 -15.02 4.70
C TRP A 274 -11.80 -15.27 4.64
N ALA A 275 -12.28 -16.10 3.70
CA ALA A 275 -13.69 -16.46 3.59
C ALA A 275 -14.12 -17.65 4.49
N THR A 276 -13.26 -18.11 5.40
CA THR A 276 -13.61 -19.20 6.33
C THR A 276 -14.81 -18.76 7.19
N PRO A 277 -15.93 -19.50 7.18
CA PRO A 277 -17.11 -19.11 7.96
C PRO A 277 -16.80 -18.98 9.45
N GLY A 278 -17.24 -17.88 10.06
CA GLY A 278 -17.14 -17.67 11.51
C GLY A 278 -15.79 -17.17 12.02
N ILE A 279 -14.78 -16.96 11.16
CA ILE A 279 -13.53 -16.33 11.61
C ILE A 279 -13.78 -14.89 12.07
N ARG A 280 -13.03 -14.45 13.07
CA ARG A 280 -12.97 -13.04 13.47
C ARG A 280 -11.53 -12.63 13.58
N VAL A 281 -11.14 -11.70 12.71
CA VAL A 281 -9.81 -11.10 12.67
C VAL A 281 -9.96 -9.59 12.87
N ALA A 282 -9.16 -9.00 13.76
CA ALA A 282 -9.07 -7.55 13.92
C ALA A 282 -7.67 -7.17 14.40
N SER A 283 -7.07 -6.15 13.79
CA SER A 283 -5.78 -5.59 14.21
C SER A 283 -5.91 -5.00 15.63
N LEU A 284 -4.92 -5.26 16.48
CA LEU A 284 -4.82 -4.69 17.83
C LEU A 284 -3.79 -3.56 17.86
N ASP A 285 -2.65 -3.77 17.23
CA ASP A 285 -1.59 -2.80 17.05
C ASP A 285 -0.95 -2.90 15.66
N HIS A 286 -0.11 -1.93 15.34
CA HIS A 286 0.72 -1.95 14.13
C HIS A 286 1.98 -1.14 14.36
N ALA A 287 3.12 -1.70 13.99
CA ALA A 287 4.42 -1.03 14.01
C ALA A 287 5.08 -1.15 12.64
N LEU A 288 5.65 -0.03 12.17
CA LEU A 288 6.32 0.06 10.88
C LEU A 288 7.57 0.90 11.02
N TRP A 289 8.69 0.38 10.51
CA TRP A 289 9.97 1.05 10.42
C TRP A 289 10.36 1.19 8.96
N TRP A 290 10.57 2.43 8.50
CA TRP A 290 11.10 2.73 7.18
C TRP A 290 12.61 2.87 7.28
N HIS A 291 13.32 2.06 6.51
CA HIS A 291 14.78 2.01 6.50
C HIS A 291 15.38 2.84 5.37
N ARG A 292 14.69 2.86 4.22
CA ARG A 292 15.16 3.50 2.97
C ARG A 292 13.99 4.16 2.23
N PRO A 293 14.25 5.00 1.20
CA PRO A 293 13.20 5.49 0.32
C PRO A 293 12.37 4.34 -0.26
N VAL A 294 11.09 4.59 -0.47
CA VAL A 294 10.11 3.58 -0.92
C VAL A 294 9.42 4.05 -2.19
N ARG A 295 9.11 3.10 -3.07
CA ARG A 295 8.33 3.32 -4.30
C ARG A 295 7.10 2.43 -4.26
N ALA A 296 6.03 2.94 -3.65
CA ALA A 296 4.80 2.17 -3.49
C ALA A 296 4.03 1.92 -4.80
N ASP A 297 4.35 2.67 -5.86
CA ASP A 297 3.90 2.48 -7.25
C ASP A 297 4.72 1.45 -8.03
N GLU A 298 5.83 0.98 -7.44
CA GLU A 298 6.63 -0.13 -7.94
C GLU A 298 6.36 -1.39 -7.11
N TRP A 299 6.79 -2.55 -7.63
CA TRP A 299 6.65 -3.82 -6.93
C TRP A 299 7.51 -3.85 -5.67
N MET A 300 6.86 -4.12 -4.54
CA MET A 300 7.50 -4.38 -3.25
C MET A 300 7.19 -5.80 -2.80
N LEU A 301 8.22 -6.53 -2.35
CA LEU A 301 8.09 -7.89 -1.84
C LEU A 301 7.92 -7.87 -0.32
N PHE A 302 6.76 -8.31 0.15
CA PHE A 302 6.47 -8.53 1.56
C PHE A 302 6.78 -9.98 1.90
N VAL A 303 7.88 -10.20 2.63
CA VAL A 303 8.24 -11.51 3.20
C VAL A 303 7.72 -11.56 4.62
N GLN A 304 6.72 -12.41 4.84
CA GLN A 304 5.90 -12.40 6.04
C GLN A 304 5.98 -13.73 6.78
N GLU A 305 5.91 -13.66 8.10
CA GLU A 305 5.93 -14.82 8.97
C GLU A 305 5.07 -14.62 10.21
N THR A 306 4.66 -15.72 10.85
CA THR A 306 4.05 -15.70 12.18
C THR A 306 4.89 -16.50 13.18
N PRO A 307 5.55 -15.84 14.15
CA PRO A 307 6.35 -16.54 15.15
C PRO A 307 5.50 -17.15 16.28
N SER A 308 4.30 -16.63 16.53
CA SER A 308 3.44 -17.08 17.64
C SER A 308 1.97 -16.72 17.45
N ALA A 309 1.10 -17.60 17.90
CA ALA A 309 -0.31 -17.35 18.11
C ALA A 309 -0.76 -18.01 19.41
N SER A 310 -1.38 -17.22 20.31
CA SER A 310 -1.86 -17.69 21.61
C SER A 310 -2.94 -16.77 22.17
N GLY A 311 -3.84 -17.30 23.00
CA GLY A 311 -4.86 -16.48 23.67
C GLY A 311 -5.80 -15.73 22.71
N ALA A 312 -6.17 -16.35 21.58
CA ALA A 312 -6.95 -15.75 20.51
C ALA A 312 -6.30 -14.53 19.84
N ARG A 313 -4.96 -14.49 19.83
CA ARG A 313 -4.14 -13.50 19.13
C ARG A 313 -3.10 -14.19 18.27
N GLY A 314 -2.65 -13.51 17.22
CA GLY A 314 -1.54 -13.94 16.37
C GLY A 314 -0.66 -12.76 16.01
N LEU A 315 0.65 -12.95 16.07
CA LEU A 315 1.64 -11.97 15.64
C LEU A 315 2.03 -12.24 14.19
N GLY A 316 1.94 -11.21 13.35
CA GLY A 316 2.46 -11.17 12.00
C GLY A 316 3.67 -10.24 11.93
N LEU A 317 4.73 -10.69 11.25
CA LEU A 317 5.92 -9.89 10.96
C LEU A 317 6.10 -9.80 9.44
N ALA A 318 6.65 -8.69 8.95
CA ALA A 318 7.05 -8.56 7.55
C ALA A 318 8.39 -7.85 7.38
N ARG A 319 9.21 -8.34 6.46
CA ARG A 319 10.31 -7.57 5.84
C ARG A 319 9.86 -7.16 4.45
N VAL A 320 9.98 -5.88 4.12
CA VAL A 320 9.53 -5.31 2.84
C VAL A 320 10.75 -4.95 2.01
N TYR A 321 10.87 -5.57 0.84
CA TYR A 321 11.95 -5.31 -0.12
C TYR A 321 11.42 -4.57 -1.34
N ASP A 322 12.23 -3.70 -1.95
CA ASP A 322 11.94 -3.18 -3.29
C ASP A 322 12.15 -4.26 -4.36
N ARG A 323 11.83 -3.94 -5.62
CA ARG A 323 12.03 -4.84 -6.76
C ARG A 323 13.49 -5.28 -6.94
N ALA A 324 14.45 -4.46 -6.56
CA ALA A 324 15.88 -4.76 -6.65
C ALA A 324 16.39 -5.64 -5.49
N GLY A 325 15.55 -5.92 -4.49
CA GLY A 325 15.90 -6.72 -3.32
C GLY A 325 16.46 -5.92 -2.14
N THR A 326 16.37 -4.59 -2.17
CA THR A 326 16.78 -3.72 -1.06
C THR A 326 15.72 -3.75 0.04
N LEU A 327 16.11 -4.00 1.30
CA LEU A 327 15.19 -3.94 2.43
C LEU A 327 14.76 -2.48 2.70
N VAL A 328 13.53 -2.13 2.37
CA VAL A 328 13.04 -0.75 2.52
C VAL A 328 12.25 -0.52 3.80
N ALA A 329 11.61 -1.55 4.36
CA ALA A 329 10.86 -1.42 5.61
C ALA A 329 10.72 -2.74 6.38
N THR A 330 10.27 -2.65 7.63
CA THR A 330 9.88 -3.79 8.47
C THR A 330 8.57 -3.49 9.16
N VAL A 331 7.71 -4.50 9.31
CA VAL A 331 6.36 -4.41 9.88
C VAL A 331 6.22 -5.43 11.01
N ALA A 332 5.49 -5.07 12.06
CA ALA A 332 4.96 -6.01 13.05
C ALA A 332 3.51 -5.65 13.40
N GLN A 333 2.64 -6.64 13.54
CA GLN A 333 1.24 -6.45 13.91
C GLN A 333 0.71 -7.65 14.69
N GLU A 334 0.18 -7.43 15.89
CA GLU A 334 -0.66 -8.40 16.58
C GLU A 334 -2.13 -8.17 16.20
N GLY A 335 -2.81 -9.27 15.87
CA GLY A 335 -4.25 -9.25 15.60
C GLY A 335 -4.99 -10.22 16.51
N MET A 336 -6.17 -9.81 16.98
CA MET A 336 -7.14 -10.76 17.50
C MET A 336 -7.48 -11.72 16.36
N THR A 337 -7.24 -13.01 16.56
CA THR A 337 -7.53 -14.06 15.58
C THR A 337 -8.32 -15.17 16.26
N ARG A 338 -9.60 -15.28 15.90
CA ARG A 338 -10.51 -16.30 16.42
C ARG A 338 -11.01 -17.13 15.25
N LEU A 339 -10.74 -18.42 15.31
CA LEU A 339 -11.19 -19.41 14.33
C LEU A 339 -12.43 -20.14 14.85
N PRO A 340 -13.32 -20.64 13.98
CA PRO A 340 -14.41 -21.51 14.40
C PRO A 340 -13.85 -22.79 15.07
N PRO A 341 -14.63 -23.44 15.96
CA PRO A 341 -14.29 -24.77 16.47
C PRO A 341 -14.10 -25.75 15.30
N ARG A 342 -13.14 -26.67 15.43
CA ARG A 342 -12.93 -27.75 14.45
C ARG A 342 -13.99 -28.83 14.56
#